data_AF-C3ZK95-F1
#
_entry.id   AF-C3ZK95-F1
#
_cell.length_a   1.000
_cell.length_b   1.000
_cell.length_c   1.000
_cell.angle_alpha   90.00
_cell.angle_beta   90.00
_cell.angle_gamma   90.00
#
_symmetry.space_group_name_H-M   'P 1'
#
loop_
_entity.id
_entity.type
_entity.pdbx_description
1 polymer ?
#
loop_
_entity_poly.entity_id
_entity_poly.type
_entity_poly.pdbx_seq_one_letter_code
_entity_poly.pdbx_strand_id
1 'polypeptide(L)'
;MFPVYNMLGFLLFCVFFTTGVSPSQVVDGGSCYKFAATPASHVSAEKACRAEGGHLAVVRDAGKQRFLSNHIPAGNSDSHWIGTKVTSDKLIFSDQPSVFDQVAGLDWAEDSPSLPCALCVLMDNADSHRAKTTSCMEQHSYICQSETAPCDHNVCMHGGNCSSCFGGTHTICACPAGYDGEFCESHVGL
;
A
#
# COMPACT_ATOMS: atom_id res chain seq x y z
N MET A 1 47.19 -22.70 -7.54
CA MET A 1 45.77 -22.89 -7.92
C MET A 1 45.00 -23.03 -6.61
N PHE A 2 44.12 -22.07 -6.31
CA PHE A 2 43.57 -21.78 -4.97
C PHE A 2 42.79 -22.95 -4.32
N PRO A 3 42.76 -23.03 -2.97
CA PRO A 3 41.54 -22.58 -2.25
C PRO A 3 41.83 -21.79 -0.94
N VAL A 4 41.13 -20.68 -0.68
CA VAL A 4 39.83 -20.43 0.01
C VAL A 4 40.06 -19.96 1.47
N TYR A 5 39.62 -18.72 1.74
CA TYR A 5 39.86 -17.94 2.96
C TYR A 5 38.94 -18.32 4.13
N ASN A 6 39.48 -18.09 5.32
CA ASN A 6 39.03 -18.54 6.64
C ASN A 6 38.03 -17.57 7.31
N MET A 7 37.34 -18.11 8.33
CA MET A 7 36.33 -17.50 9.19
C MET A 7 36.79 -16.29 10.03
N LEU A 8 35.87 -15.35 10.25
CA LEU A 8 35.57 -14.61 11.50
C LEU A 8 34.23 -13.88 11.22
N GLY A 9 33.07 -14.17 11.80
CA GLY A 9 32.77 -14.32 13.22
C GLY A 9 31.98 -13.10 13.69
N PHE A 10 30.65 -13.05 13.45
CA PHE A 10 29.71 -12.17 14.17
C PHE A 10 28.36 -12.88 14.32
N LEU A 11 27.97 -13.12 15.57
CA LEU A 11 26.72 -13.76 16.00
C LEU A 11 25.67 -12.70 16.35
N LEU A 12 24.42 -13.07 16.05
CA LEU A 12 23.15 -12.73 16.72
C LEU A 12 22.43 -11.38 16.48
N PHE A 13 21.08 -11.52 16.47
CA PHE A 13 19.95 -10.57 16.40
C PHE A 13 19.43 -10.26 14.98
N CYS A 14 18.24 -10.69 14.53
CA CYS A 14 17.03 -11.14 15.22
C CYS A 14 16.38 -12.37 14.56
N VAL A 15 16.01 -13.35 15.38
CA VAL A 15 14.88 -14.24 15.08
C VAL A 15 13.64 -13.51 15.58
N PHE A 16 12.74 -13.10 14.67
CA PHE A 16 11.33 -12.88 14.98
C PHE A 16 10.50 -13.74 14.03
N PHE A 17 9.65 -14.54 14.65
CA PHE A 17 8.67 -15.42 14.04
C PHE A 17 7.55 -14.63 13.34
N THR A 18 6.97 -15.29 12.32
CA THR A 18 5.61 -15.16 11.72
C THR A 18 5.28 -13.79 11.10
N THR A 19 4.93 -13.66 9.83
CA THR A 19 3.82 -14.26 9.07
C THR A 19 4.12 -14.16 7.57
N GLY A 20 3.60 -15.08 6.75
CA GLY A 20 3.68 -15.05 5.29
C GLY A 20 2.89 -13.89 4.66
N VAL A 21 3.36 -12.66 4.87
CA VAL A 21 2.88 -11.47 4.17
C VAL A 21 4.08 -10.96 3.39
N SER A 22 3.92 -10.83 2.06
CA SER A 22 4.94 -10.17 1.24
C SER A 22 5.35 -8.84 1.92
N PRO A 23 6.65 -8.51 2.03
CA PRO A 23 7.16 -7.49 2.97
C PRO A 23 6.72 -6.04 2.70
N SER A 24 5.71 -5.82 1.85
CA SER A 24 5.16 -4.53 1.48
C SER A 24 3.64 -4.40 1.71
N GLN A 25 2.99 -5.29 2.47
CA GLN A 25 1.53 -5.26 2.68
C GLN A 25 1.11 -5.27 4.14
N VAL A 26 0.12 -4.44 4.48
CA VAL A 26 -0.40 -4.29 5.86
C VAL A 26 -1.90 -4.07 5.84
N VAL A 27 -2.57 -4.46 6.93
CA VAL A 27 -4.04 -4.37 7.06
C VAL A 27 -4.39 -3.56 8.30
N ASP A 28 -5.32 -2.62 8.18
CA ASP A 28 -5.82 -1.82 9.29
C ASP A 28 -7.27 -1.40 9.07
N GLY A 29 -8.13 -1.67 10.05
CA GLY A 29 -9.52 -1.20 10.05
C GLY A 29 -10.39 -1.71 8.90
N GLY A 30 -10.09 -2.88 8.33
CA GLY A 30 -10.80 -3.41 7.15
C GLY A 30 -10.27 -2.91 5.81
N SER A 31 -9.19 -2.14 5.80
CA SER A 31 -8.49 -1.71 4.59
C SER A 31 -7.11 -2.36 4.50
N CYS A 32 -6.69 -2.70 3.30
CA CYS A 32 -5.39 -3.26 2.98
C CYS A 32 -4.54 -2.21 2.29
N TYR A 33 -3.25 -2.19 2.61
CA TYR A 33 -2.29 -1.24 2.06
C TYR A 33 -1.13 -1.99 1.43
N LYS A 34 -0.66 -1.49 0.29
CA LYS A 34 0.50 -2.03 -0.43
C LYS A 34 1.47 -0.91 -0.78
N PHE A 35 2.73 -1.07 -0.41
CA PHE A 35 3.79 -0.08 -0.66
C PHE A 35 4.54 -0.45 -1.94
N ALA A 36 4.35 0.35 -2.99
CA ALA A 36 5.06 0.20 -4.26
C ALA A 36 6.31 1.08 -4.27
N ALA A 37 7.47 0.43 -4.44
CA ALA A 37 8.77 1.10 -4.51
C ALA A 37 9.11 1.63 -5.92
N THR A 38 8.34 1.25 -6.94
CA THR A 38 8.57 1.70 -8.32
C THR A 38 8.12 3.16 -8.46
N PRO A 39 9.01 4.11 -8.77
CA PRO A 39 8.63 5.50 -8.91
C PRO A 39 7.64 5.70 -10.07
N ALA A 40 6.59 6.46 -9.82
CA ALA A 40 5.51 6.73 -10.78
C ALA A 40 4.99 8.17 -10.63
N SER A 41 4.41 8.74 -11.69
CA SER A 41 3.61 9.96 -11.58
C SER A 41 2.34 9.68 -10.77
N HIS A 42 1.73 10.68 -10.15
CA HIS A 42 0.52 10.47 -9.35
C HIS A 42 -0.61 9.79 -10.15
N VAL A 43 -0.79 10.20 -11.41
CA VAL A 43 -1.80 9.62 -12.31
C VAL A 43 -1.48 8.16 -12.65
N SER A 44 -0.21 7.86 -12.94
CA SER A 44 0.20 6.48 -13.25
C SER A 44 0.15 5.57 -12.02
N ALA A 45 0.49 6.09 -10.84
CA ALA A 45 0.37 5.40 -9.56
C ALA A 45 -1.09 5.06 -9.24
N GLU A 46 -2.01 6.01 -9.40
CA GLU A 46 -3.46 5.76 -9.25
C GLU A 46 -3.96 4.70 -10.23
N LYS A 47 -3.55 4.79 -11.50
CA LYS A 47 -3.89 3.77 -12.51
C LYS A 47 -3.35 2.39 -12.13
N ALA A 48 -2.12 2.32 -11.61
CA ALA A 48 -1.51 1.07 -11.17
C ALA A 48 -2.29 0.45 -9.99
N CYS A 49 -2.64 1.25 -8.98
CA CYS A 49 -3.45 0.76 -7.86
C CYS A 49 -4.84 0.29 -8.32
N ARG A 50 -5.48 0.99 -9.26
CA ARG A 50 -6.78 0.60 -9.84
C ARG A 50 -6.71 -0.68 -10.64
N ALA A 51 -5.62 -0.90 -11.39
CA ALA A 51 -5.41 -2.15 -12.13
C ALA A 51 -5.31 -3.36 -11.19
N GLU A 52 -4.90 -3.16 -9.94
CA GLU A 52 -4.89 -4.18 -8.89
C GLU A 52 -6.20 -4.22 -8.07
N GLY A 53 -7.28 -3.54 -8.48
CA GLY A 53 -8.54 -3.55 -7.74
C GLY A 53 -8.54 -2.70 -6.47
N GLY A 54 -7.64 -1.71 -6.38
CA GLY A 54 -7.58 -0.71 -5.32
C GLY A 54 -7.61 0.72 -5.87
N HIS A 55 -7.02 1.65 -5.13
CA HIS A 55 -6.79 3.05 -5.49
C HIS A 55 -5.63 3.58 -4.65
N LEU A 56 -5.13 4.80 -4.85
CA LEU A 56 -4.12 5.35 -3.94
C LEU A 56 -4.67 5.51 -2.52
N ALA A 57 -3.82 5.27 -1.53
CA ALA A 57 -4.22 5.25 -0.13
C ALA A 57 -4.77 6.59 0.37
N VAL A 58 -5.94 6.56 1.01
CA VAL A 58 -6.64 7.75 1.49
C VAL A 58 -6.24 8.01 2.94
N VAL A 59 -5.64 9.20 3.18
CA VAL A 59 -5.17 9.61 4.51
C VAL A 59 -5.99 10.79 5.00
N ARG A 60 -6.96 10.52 5.89
CA ARG A 60 -7.91 11.54 6.40
C ARG A 60 -7.51 12.15 7.73
N ASP A 61 -6.65 11.47 8.48
CA ASP A 61 -6.26 11.85 9.84
C ASP A 61 -4.82 11.46 10.16
N ALA A 62 -4.30 12.04 11.25
CA ALA A 62 -2.92 11.84 11.69
C ALA A 62 -2.64 10.41 12.18
N GLY A 63 -3.66 9.69 12.65
CA GLY A 63 -3.55 8.29 13.05
C GLY A 63 -3.24 7.41 11.84
N LYS A 64 -4.02 7.57 10.76
CA LYS A 64 -3.78 6.86 9.50
C LYS A 64 -2.44 7.22 8.87
N GLN A 65 -2.07 8.51 8.88
CA GLN A 65 -0.77 8.96 8.37
C GLN A 65 0.38 8.28 9.13
N ARG A 66 0.31 8.26 10.47
CA ARG A 66 1.32 7.62 11.31
C ARG A 66 1.38 6.11 11.06
N PHE A 67 0.22 5.46 10.97
CA PHE A 67 0.12 4.04 10.66
C PHE A 67 0.86 3.71 9.36
N LEU A 68 0.62 4.44 8.28
CA LEU A 68 1.29 4.21 7.00
C LEU A 68 2.79 4.50 7.09
N SER A 69 3.19 5.62 7.72
CA SER A 69 4.61 5.97 7.86
C SER A 69 5.43 4.90 8.60
N ASN A 70 4.86 4.30 9.64
CA ASN A 70 5.54 3.26 10.43
C ASN A 70 5.72 1.94 9.68
N HIS A 71 4.96 1.73 8.59
CA HIS A 71 5.00 0.51 7.79
C HIS A 71 5.68 0.70 6.42
N ILE A 72 6.25 1.88 6.15
CA ILE A 72 7.13 2.07 5.01
C ILE A 72 8.38 1.19 5.24
N PRO A 73 8.74 0.29 4.30
CA PRO A 73 9.87 -0.62 4.48
C PRO A 73 11.18 0.11 4.78
N ALA A 74 11.92 -0.40 5.76
CA ALA A 74 13.22 0.15 6.13
C ALA A 74 14.17 0.17 4.93
N GLY A 75 14.76 1.33 4.63
CA GLY A 75 15.62 1.54 3.46
C GLY A 75 14.90 2.16 2.25
N ASN A 76 13.57 2.27 2.28
CA ASN A 76 12.85 3.14 1.35
C ASN A 76 12.95 4.59 1.83
N SER A 77 13.78 5.37 1.16
CA SER A 77 13.97 6.81 1.41
C SER A 77 13.18 7.70 0.47
N ASP A 78 12.26 7.12 -0.31
CA ASP A 78 11.44 7.88 -1.23
C ASP A 78 10.27 8.53 -0.48
N SER A 79 9.75 9.60 -1.05
CA SER A 79 8.43 10.11 -0.69
C SER A 79 7.35 9.21 -1.31
N HIS A 80 6.17 9.16 -0.69
CA HIS A 80 5.11 8.25 -1.13
C HIS A 80 3.84 9.00 -1.52
N TRP A 81 3.37 8.82 -2.75
CA TRP A 81 2.08 9.35 -3.19
C TRP A 81 0.93 8.75 -2.37
N ILE A 82 -0.02 9.63 -2.03
CA ILE A 82 -1.30 9.26 -1.41
C ILE A 82 -2.47 9.72 -2.29
N GLY A 83 -3.63 9.13 -2.06
CA GLY A 83 -4.87 9.37 -2.81
C GLY A 83 -5.57 10.66 -2.40
N THR A 84 -4.80 11.74 -2.23
CA THR A 84 -5.32 13.09 -1.93
C THR A 84 -4.79 14.07 -2.97
N LYS A 85 -5.70 14.82 -3.59
CA LYS A 85 -5.40 15.92 -4.50
C LYS A 85 -5.91 17.22 -3.89
N VAL A 86 -5.17 18.31 -4.09
CA VAL A 86 -5.56 19.65 -3.64
C VAL A 86 -5.91 20.49 -4.87
N THR A 87 -7.13 21.02 -4.90
CA THR A 87 -7.55 22.06 -5.85
C THR A 87 -7.66 23.41 -5.14
N SER A 88 -8.07 24.47 -5.85
CA SER A 88 -8.07 25.86 -5.37
C SER A 88 -8.76 26.11 -4.01
N ASP A 89 -9.62 25.20 -3.55
CA ASP A 89 -10.35 25.33 -2.28
C ASP A 89 -10.74 23.99 -1.62
N LYS A 90 -10.38 22.83 -2.19
CA LYS A 90 -10.89 21.52 -1.74
C LYS A 90 -9.83 20.42 -1.77
N LEU A 91 -9.96 19.49 -0.82
CA LEU A 91 -9.30 18.19 -0.87
C LEU A 91 -10.20 17.21 -1.62
N ILE A 92 -9.63 16.50 -2.58
CA ILE A 92 -10.29 15.44 -3.33
C ILE A 92 -9.58 14.13 -2.97
N PHE A 93 -10.34 13.17 -2.46
CA PHE A 93 -9.82 11.85 -2.10
C PHE A 93 -10.13 10.83 -3.19
N SER A 94 -9.23 9.85 -3.40
CA SER A 94 -9.33 8.86 -4.47
C SER A 94 -10.57 7.95 -4.39
N ASP A 95 -11.19 7.85 -3.21
CA ASP A 95 -12.40 7.06 -2.93
C ASP A 95 -13.72 7.81 -3.17
N GLN A 96 -13.67 9.12 -3.45
CA GLN A 96 -14.86 9.92 -3.70
C GLN A 96 -15.03 10.22 -5.19
N PRO A 97 -16.28 10.18 -5.72
CA PRO A 97 -16.55 10.67 -7.06
C PRO A 97 -16.21 12.15 -7.09
N SER A 98 -15.19 12.50 -7.85
CA SER A 98 -14.82 13.89 -8.03
C SER A 98 -15.90 14.58 -8.86
N VAL A 99 -16.12 15.88 -8.66
CA VAL A 99 -16.94 16.70 -9.57
C VAL A 99 -16.40 16.61 -11.02
N PHE A 100 -15.13 16.23 -11.16
CA PHE A 100 -14.48 15.94 -12.43
C PHE A 100 -14.86 14.59 -13.05
N ASP A 101 -15.22 13.57 -12.27
CA ASP A 101 -15.75 12.28 -12.80
C ASP A 101 -17.08 12.50 -13.54
N GLN A 102 -17.81 13.57 -13.22
CA GLN A 102 -19.02 13.98 -13.96
C GLN A 102 -18.69 14.74 -15.27
N VAL A 103 -17.49 15.32 -15.40
CA VAL A 103 -17.01 16.06 -16.59
C VAL A 103 -16.13 15.18 -17.50
N ALA A 104 -15.67 14.04 -17.00
CA ALA A 104 -14.91 13.03 -17.74
C ALA A 104 -15.72 12.23 -18.77
N GLY A 105 -17.04 12.45 -18.86
CA GLY A 105 -17.91 11.88 -19.90
C GLY A 105 -17.88 12.61 -21.25
N LEU A 106 -17.00 13.61 -21.43
CA LEU A 106 -16.71 14.19 -22.74
C LEU A 106 -15.60 13.38 -23.43
N ASP A 107 -15.72 13.18 -24.74
CA ASP A 107 -14.71 12.51 -25.57
C ASP A 107 -13.49 13.42 -25.74
N TRP A 108 -12.58 13.33 -24.79
CA TRP A 108 -11.36 14.10 -24.79
C TRP A 108 -10.26 13.37 -25.56
N ALA A 109 -9.45 14.10 -26.34
CA ALA A 109 -8.21 13.55 -26.91
C ALA A 109 -7.34 12.92 -25.80
N GLU A 110 -6.50 11.93 -26.15
CA GLU A 110 -5.78 10.99 -25.26
C GLU A 110 -4.92 11.60 -24.12
N ASP A 111 -4.96 12.92 -23.91
CA ASP A 111 -4.32 13.67 -22.83
C ASP A 111 -5.25 14.75 -22.23
N SER A 112 -6.39 14.33 -21.66
CA SER A 112 -7.38 15.23 -21.02
C SER A 112 -7.07 15.63 -19.58
N PRO A 113 -7.47 16.85 -19.17
CA PRO A 113 -6.52 17.89 -18.84
C PRO A 113 -5.64 17.46 -17.65
N SER A 114 -4.32 17.54 -17.83
CA SER A 114 -3.48 17.96 -16.72
C SER A 114 -4.02 19.33 -16.29
N LEU A 115 -4.79 19.38 -15.20
CA LEU A 115 -5.15 20.66 -14.58
C LEU A 115 -3.81 21.38 -14.34
N PRO A 116 -3.54 22.53 -14.98
CA PRO A 116 -2.24 23.20 -14.84
C PRO A 116 -2.00 23.74 -13.42
N CYS A 117 -2.93 23.52 -12.49
CA CYS A 117 -2.88 23.98 -11.10
C CYS A 117 -3.22 22.89 -10.05
N ALA A 118 -3.42 21.61 -10.43
CA ALA A 118 -3.66 20.57 -9.44
C ALA A 118 -2.33 20.14 -8.81
N LEU A 119 -2.21 20.30 -7.49
CA LEU A 119 -1.09 19.74 -6.74
C LEU A 119 -1.51 18.40 -6.14
N CYS A 120 -0.62 17.43 -6.24
CA CYS A 120 -0.81 16.10 -5.67
C CYS A 120 -0.10 16.03 -4.32
N VAL A 121 -0.66 15.22 -3.41
CA VAL A 121 -0.14 15.09 -2.05
C VAL A 121 0.68 13.81 -1.93
N LEU A 122 1.85 13.93 -1.32
CA LEU A 122 2.69 12.81 -0.89
C LEU A 122 2.99 12.91 0.61
N MET A 123 3.43 11.81 1.19
CA MET A 123 4.12 11.78 2.48
C MET A 123 5.62 11.93 2.24
N ASP A 124 6.18 13.06 2.68
CA ASP A 124 7.56 13.45 2.36
C ASP A 124 8.56 12.82 3.32
N ASN A 125 9.45 11.96 2.83
CA ASN A 125 10.43 11.28 3.68
C ASN A 125 11.39 12.27 4.38
N ALA A 126 11.82 13.34 3.69
CA ALA A 126 12.74 14.32 4.25
C ALA A 126 12.11 15.15 5.39
N ASP A 127 10.79 15.32 5.38
CA ASP A 127 10.01 16.00 6.42
C ASP A 127 9.28 15.00 7.35
N SER A 128 9.91 13.85 7.66
CA SER A 128 9.36 12.85 8.60
C SER A 128 7.96 12.35 8.21
N HIS A 129 7.77 12.08 6.93
CA HIS A 129 6.51 11.64 6.31
C HIS A 129 5.34 12.59 6.50
N ARG A 130 5.61 13.90 6.69
CA ARG A 130 4.57 14.94 6.70
C ARG A 130 3.96 15.10 5.30
N ALA A 131 2.67 15.42 5.27
CA ALA A 131 1.96 15.61 4.01
C ALA A 131 2.44 16.89 3.31
N LYS A 132 2.80 16.77 2.04
CA LYS A 132 3.30 17.87 1.22
C LYS A 132 2.66 17.84 -0.17
N THR A 133 2.43 19.00 -0.74
CA THR A 133 1.94 19.16 -2.11
C THR A 133 3.09 19.36 -3.08
N THR A 134 3.03 18.68 -4.23
CA THR A 134 3.98 18.92 -5.32
C THR A 134 3.35 18.64 -6.70
N SER A 135 4.12 18.82 -7.77
CA SER A 135 3.69 18.53 -9.14
C SER A 135 3.30 17.06 -9.29
N CYS A 136 2.09 16.80 -9.78
CA CYS A 136 1.58 15.45 -10.02
C CYS A 136 2.40 14.63 -11.03
N MET A 137 3.28 15.29 -11.80
CA MET A 137 4.14 14.65 -12.80
C MET A 137 5.47 14.13 -12.22
N GLU A 138 5.80 14.49 -10.98
CA GLU A 138 6.99 13.95 -10.32
C GLU A 138 6.88 12.44 -10.09
N GLN A 139 8.02 11.77 -10.10
CA GLN A 139 8.11 10.33 -9.95
C GLN A 139 8.42 10.01 -8.49
N HIS A 140 7.49 9.34 -7.81
CA HIS A 140 7.65 8.94 -6.41
C HIS A 140 7.12 7.52 -6.21
N SER A 141 7.60 6.86 -5.16
CA SER A 141 6.97 5.65 -4.64
C SER A 141 5.51 5.93 -4.28
N TYR A 142 4.68 4.91 -4.10
CA TYR A 142 3.25 5.11 -3.83
C TYR A 142 2.64 4.02 -2.98
N ILE A 143 1.53 4.35 -2.32
CA ILE A 143 0.80 3.42 -1.45
C ILE A 143 -0.57 3.18 -2.06
N CYS A 144 -0.87 1.93 -2.37
CA CYS A 144 -2.21 1.51 -2.79
C CYS A 144 -3.04 1.10 -1.57
N GLN A 145 -4.33 1.35 -1.63
CA GLN A 145 -5.34 0.88 -0.69
C GLN A 145 -6.42 0.08 -1.42
N SER A 146 -6.92 -0.98 -0.78
CA SER A 146 -8.18 -1.63 -1.14
C SER A 146 -8.95 -1.98 0.13
N GLU A 147 -10.24 -2.27 0.00
CA GLU A 147 -11.04 -2.77 1.12
C GLU A 147 -10.94 -4.29 1.20
N THR A 148 -10.95 -4.83 2.41
CA THR A 148 -11.03 -6.28 2.61
C THR A 148 -12.39 -6.77 2.13
N ALA A 149 -12.40 -7.85 1.35
CA ALA A 149 -13.60 -8.55 0.94
C ALA A 149 -13.53 -10.01 1.39
N PRO A 150 -14.67 -10.69 1.65
CA PRO A 150 -14.68 -12.14 1.82
C PRO A 150 -14.05 -12.84 0.61
N CYS A 151 -13.32 -13.92 0.84
CA CYS A 151 -12.79 -14.75 -0.25
C CYS A 151 -13.92 -15.50 -0.98
N ASP A 152 -13.78 -15.69 -2.29
CA ASP A 152 -14.69 -16.55 -3.08
C ASP A 152 -14.64 -18.01 -2.61
N HIS A 153 -13.44 -18.49 -2.26
CA HIS A 153 -13.21 -19.80 -1.67
C HIS A 153 -12.36 -19.67 -0.41
N ASN A 154 -12.80 -20.31 0.67
CA ASN A 154 -12.06 -20.30 1.93
C ASN A 154 -10.88 -21.28 1.86
N VAL A 155 -9.66 -20.73 1.72
CA VAL A 155 -8.41 -21.50 1.73
C VAL A 155 -7.79 -21.63 3.12
N CYS A 156 -8.35 -20.95 4.13
CA CYS A 156 -7.84 -20.96 5.49
C CYS A 156 -8.25 -22.26 6.20
N MET A 157 -7.26 -22.98 6.72
CA MET A 157 -7.44 -24.26 7.38
C MET A 157 -8.07 -24.11 8.76
N HIS A 158 -8.57 -25.23 9.29
CA HIS A 158 -9.10 -25.36 10.65
C HIS A 158 -10.25 -24.40 11.00
N GLY A 159 -10.98 -23.93 9.99
CA GLY A 159 -12.11 -23.01 10.17
C GLY A 159 -11.70 -21.54 10.31
N GLY A 160 -10.50 -21.17 9.84
CA GLY A 160 -10.08 -19.77 9.76
C GLY A 160 -11.00 -18.92 8.88
N ASN A 161 -11.09 -17.63 9.20
CA ASN A 161 -11.86 -16.69 8.40
C ASN A 161 -11.00 -16.12 7.27
N CYS A 162 -11.49 -16.24 6.02
CA CYS A 162 -10.77 -15.79 4.84
C CYS A 162 -11.26 -14.42 4.38
N SER A 163 -10.32 -13.49 4.25
CA SER A 163 -10.52 -12.19 3.60
C SER A 163 -9.50 -12.03 2.49
N SER A 164 -9.81 -11.19 1.51
CA SER A 164 -8.92 -10.87 0.41
C SER A 164 -8.86 -9.37 0.16
N CYS A 165 -7.77 -8.94 -0.45
CA CYS A 165 -7.53 -7.56 -0.86
C CYS A 165 -7.28 -7.52 -2.36
N PHE A 166 -7.34 -6.32 -2.94
CA PHE A 166 -6.87 -6.07 -4.31
C PHE A 166 -7.49 -7.05 -5.32
N GLY A 167 -8.82 -7.19 -5.27
CA GLY A 167 -9.58 -8.05 -6.18
C GLY A 167 -9.29 -9.55 -6.05
N GLY A 168 -8.92 -10.03 -4.86
CA GLY A 168 -8.67 -11.46 -4.61
C GLY A 168 -7.24 -11.91 -4.85
N THR A 169 -6.33 -11.00 -5.21
CA THR A 169 -4.91 -11.32 -5.44
C THR A 169 -4.12 -11.57 -4.17
N HIS A 170 -4.61 -11.05 -3.05
CA HIS A 170 -3.97 -11.17 -1.75
C HIS A 170 -4.94 -11.73 -0.72
N THR A 171 -4.64 -12.93 -0.22
CA THR A 171 -5.45 -13.62 0.77
C THR A 171 -4.93 -13.37 2.18
N ILE A 172 -5.85 -13.22 3.12
CA ILE A 172 -5.59 -13.02 4.54
C ILE A 172 -6.42 -14.03 5.31
N CYS A 173 -5.75 -14.82 6.14
CA CYS A 173 -6.38 -15.75 7.06
C CYS A 173 -6.35 -15.24 8.49
N ALA A 174 -7.53 -15.10 9.10
CA ALA A 174 -7.64 -14.89 10.54
C ALA A 174 -7.77 -16.27 11.22
N CYS A 175 -6.69 -16.69 11.88
CA CYS A 175 -6.58 -18.03 12.44
C CYS A 175 -7.32 -18.18 13.77
N PRO A 176 -7.98 -19.35 13.99
CA PRO A 176 -8.58 -19.68 15.27
C PRO A 176 -7.50 -19.93 16.33
N ALA A 177 -7.90 -19.85 17.60
CA ALA A 177 -6.98 -20.05 18.72
C ALA A 177 -6.28 -21.42 18.64
N GLY A 178 -4.96 -21.42 18.81
CA GLY A 178 -4.12 -22.62 18.73
C GLY A 178 -3.58 -22.94 17.34
N TYR A 179 -3.88 -22.10 16.34
CA TYR A 179 -3.34 -22.22 14.98
C TYR A 179 -2.64 -20.93 14.53
N ASP A 180 -1.65 -21.08 13.65
CA ASP A 180 -0.87 -20.01 13.04
C ASP A 180 -0.42 -20.46 11.63
N GLY A 181 0.29 -19.58 10.91
CA GLY A 181 0.68 -19.78 9.52
C GLY A 181 -0.13 -18.90 8.57
N GLU A 182 0.30 -18.84 7.32
CA GLU A 182 -0.34 -18.02 6.29
C GLU A 182 -1.78 -18.49 5.98
N PHE A 183 -2.00 -19.80 6.10
CA PHE A 183 -3.29 -20.45 5.86
C PHE A 183 -3.81 -21.18 7.10
N CYS A 184 -3.34 -20.83 8.29
CA CYS A 184 -3.72 -21.48 9.56
C CYS A 184 -3.39 -22.99 9.61
N GLU A 185 -2.36 -23.39 8.88
CA GLU A 185 -1.94 -24.79 8.71
C GLU A 185 -1.12 -25.33 9.89
N SER A 186 -0.55 -24.46 10.71
CA SER A 186 0.35 -24.83 11.81
C SER A 186 -0.34 -24.73 13.16
N HIS A 187 0.09 -25.53 14.15
CA HIS A 187 -0.36 -25.43 15.53
C HIS A 187 0.60 -24.57 16.35
N VAL A 188 0.05 -23.69 17.19
CA VAL A 188 0.84 -22.90 18.14
C VAL A 188 1.24 -23.79 19.31
N GLY A 189 2.50 -24.24 19.35
CA GLY A 189 3.08 -24.92 20.52
C GLY A 189 3.61 -26.34 20.31
N LEU A 190 4.12 -26.68 19.11
CA LEU A 190 4.96 -27.87 18.88
C LEU A 190 6.41 -27.47 18.61
#